data_AF-A0A453PVJ2-F1
#
_entry.id   AF-A0A453PVJ2-F1
#
_cell.length_a   1.000
_cell.length_b   1.000
_cell.length_c   1.000
_cell.angle_alpha   90.00
_cell.angle_beta   90.00
_cell.angle_gamma   90.00
#
_symmetry.space_group_name_H-M   'P 1'
#
loop_
_entity.id
_entity.type
_entity.pdbx_description
1 polymer ?
#
loop_
_entity_poly.entity_id
_entity_poly.type
_entity_poly.pdbx_seq_one_letter_code
_entity_poly.pdbx_strand_id
1 'polypeptide(L)'
;MVTPMCSQLTYEGLLDEMLEIHNGSVEVDASIMGAQQDGKKVKVPLNSSDKLYKEIRDLNLHVVVQVVRQKATSIQQDYAEVKSTNTQSVSELKDFVKRLHSLPEIARHVNLAQHLQSFAAKPAFHARVEIEQIILEAQTYETCYEYIEEIIQKQEPIETVLRLLVLFSLTNGGLPKKNFDYLRREILHSYGFEHMPLLYNLEKAGLVKRQESRTNWPVISRALQLIVDIKDPEKY
;
A
#
# COMPACT_ATOMS: atom_id res chain seq x y z
N MET A 1 1.86 1.13 -17.21
CA MET A 1 0.61 1.66 -16.61
C MET A 1 -0.14 0.65 -15.75
N VAL A 2 0.15 -0.65 -15.81
CA VAL A 2 -0.46 -1.64 -14.89
C VAL A 2 0.01 -1.41 -13.45
N THR A 3 1.33 -1.38 -13.21
CA THR A 3 1.92 -1.27 -11.86
C THR A 3 1.37 -0.14 -10.99
N PRO A 4 1.22 1.11 -11.47
CA PRO A 4 0.69 2.19 -10.62
C PRO A 4 -0.80 2.06 -10.26
N MET A 5 -1.54 1.16 -10.94
CA MET A 5 -2.96 0.95 -10.63
C MET A 5 -3.17 -0.08 -9.52
N CYS A 6 -2.17 -0.95 -9.28
CA CYS A 6 -2.18 -1.91 -8.19
C CYS A 6 -1.91 -1.20 -6.85
N SER A 7 -2.48 -1.73 -5.77
CA SER A 7 -2.18 -1.32 -4.40
C SER A 7 -0.74 -1.69 -4.05
N GLN A 8 0.04 -0.72 -3.59
CA GLN A 8 1.42 -0.99 -3.14
C GLN A 8 1.42 -1.75 -1.80
N LEU A 9 2.30 -2.75 -1.67
CA LEU A 9 2.36 -3.64 -0.49
C LEU A 9 3.72 -3.63 0.25
N THR A 10 4.61 -2.71 -0.12
CA THR A 10 5.82 -2.40 0.67
C THR A 10 5.47 -1.46 1.82
N TYR A 11 6.35 -1.32 2.80
CA TYR A 11 6.12 -0.42 3.93
C TYR A 11 6.00 1.04 3.49
N GLU A 12 6.93 1.55 2.66
CA GLU A 12 6.83 2.90 2.09
C GLU A 12 5.62 3.04 1.16
N GLY A 13 5.33 2.01 0.35
CA GLY A 13 4.17 2.01 -0.52
C GLY A 13 2.84 2.11 0.24
N LEU A 14 2.69 1.38 1.34
CA LEU A 14 1.49 1.48 2.19
C LEU A 14 1.40 2.78 2.97
N LEU A 15 2.53 3.36 3.37
CA LEU A 15 2.56 4.72 3.92
C LEU A 15 2.03 5.72 2.88
N ASP A 16 2.45 5.59 1.62
CA ASP A 16 1.99 6.47 0.54
C ASP A 16 0.51 6.26 0.19
N GLU A 17 0.07 5.01 0.04
CA GLU A 17 -1.33 4.67 -0.28
C GLU A 17 -2.34 5.15 0.78
N MET A 18 -1.93 5.22 2.04
CA MET A 18 -2.84 5.52 3.15
C MET A 18 -2.68 6.92 3.75
N LEU A 19 -1.45 7.42 3.80
CA LEU A 19 -1.09 8.66 4.49
C LEU A 19 -0.56 9.73 3.54
N GLU A 20 -0.34 9.38 2.27
CA GLU A 20 0.18 10.22 1.19
C GLU A 20 1.54 10.87 1.52
N ILE A 21 2.61 10.36 0.91
CA ILE A 21 3.94 10.91 1.13
C ILE A 21 4.11 12.19 0.30
N HIS A 22 4.10 13.33 0.99
CA HIS A 22 4.37 14.64 0.40
C HIS A 22 5.74 15.13 0.83
N ASN A 23 6.62 15.35 -0.16
CA ASN A 23 7.97 15.90 0.02
C ASN A 23 8.82 15.14 1.06
N GLY A 24 8.74 13.80 1.07
CA GLY A 24 9.50 12.95 2.00
C GLY A 24 8.99 12.99 3.44
N SER A 25 7.69 13.20 3.62
CA SER A 25 7.04 13.20 4.93
C SER A 25 5.56 12.83 4.84
N VAL A 26 5.02 12.35 5.95
CA VAL A 26 3.58 12.11 6.12
C VAL A 26 3.05 12.97 7.27
N GLU A 27 1.78 13.36 7.18
CA GLU A 27 1.07 14.05 8.26
C GLU A 27 0.10 13.08 8.94
N VAL A 28 0.30 12.85 10.23
CA VAL A 28 -0.47 11.88 11.02
C VAL A 28 -0.99 12.52 12.29
N ASP A 29 -2.11 12.04 12.81
CA ASP A 29 -2.60 12.49 14.12
C ASP A 29 -1.58 12.15 15.23
N ALA A 30 -1.40 13.07 16.17
CA ALA A 30 -0.46 12.89 17.28
C ALA A 30 -0.78 11.64 18.13
N SER A 31 -2.04 11.23 18.17
CA SER A 31 -2.51 10.00 18.81
C SER A 31 -1.88 8.75 18.19
N ILE A 32 -1.68 8.72 16.86
CA ILE A 32 -0.98 7.63 16.16
C ILE A 32 0.47 7.57 16.64
N MET A 33 1.10 8.71 16.91
CA MET A 33 2.46 8.79 17.46
C MET A 33 2.53 8.55 18.97
N GLY A 34 1.44 8.14 19.62
CA GLY A 34 1.38 7.86 21.06
C GLY A 34 1.32 9.09 21.96
N ALA A 35 1.05 10.28 21.40
CA ALA A 35 0.89 11.51 22.18
C ALA A 35 -0.58 11.74 22.57
N GLN A 36 -0.81 12.18 23.81
CA GLN A 36 -2.13 12.54 24.35
C GLN A 36 -2.54 13.96 23.91
N GLN A 37 -2.49 14.25 22.60
CA GLN A 37 -2.93 15.53 22.03
C GLN A 37 -3.88 15.27 20.87
N ASP A 38 -5.16 15.14 21.18
CA ASP A 38 -6.19 14.88 20.17
C ASP A 38 -6.33 16.05 19.18
N GLY A 39 -6.47 15.73 17.90
CA GLY A 39 -6.71 16.69 16.81
C GLY A 39 -5.48 17.48 16.31
N LYS A 40 -4.28 17.26 16.87
CA LYS A 40 -3.05 17.86 16.35
C LYS A 40 -2.35 16.93 15.36
N LYS A 41 -2.13 17.41 14.13
CA LYS A 41 -1.30 16.70 13.15
C LYS A 41 0.19 16.89 13.45
N VAL A 42 0.95 15.81 13.31
CA VAL A 42 2.40 15.77 13.44
C VAL A 42 2.99 15.40 12.09
N LYS A 43 3.96 16.19 11.65
CA LYS A 43 4.71 15.92 10.43
C LYS A 43 5.84 14.95 10.73
N VAL A 44 5.83 13.81 10.07
CA VAL A 44 6.80 12.74 10.26
C VAL A 44 7.71 12.67 9.03
N PRO A 45 9.03 12.97 9.16
CA PRO A 45 9.95 12.85 8.04
C PRO A 45 10.25 11.38 7.74
N LEU A 46 10.20 11.04 6.45
CA LEU A 46 10.47 9.71 5.90
C LEU A 46 11.60 9.85 4.88
N ASN A 47 12.83 9.59 5.31
CA ASN A 47 14.00 9.64 4.44
C ASN A 47 15.15 8.78 5.01
N SER A 48 16.16 8.56 4.18
CA SER A 48 17.29 7.69 4.51
C SER A 48 18.27 8.24 5.56
N SER A 49 18.01 9.40 6.16
CA SER A 49 18.72 9.84 7.35
C SER A 49 18.34 9.02 8.58
N ASP A 50 17.11 8.47 8.61
CA ASP A 50 16.74 7.40 9.53
C ASP A 50 17.29 6.06 8.99
N LYS A 51 18.19 5.47 9.77
CA LYS A 51 18.83 4.20 9.42
C LYS A 51 17.87 3.02 9.48
N LEU A 52 16.94 3.01 10.42
CA LEU A 52 15.90 2.00 10.52
C LEU A 52 14.97 2.11 9.32
N TYR A 53 14.51 3.32 8.97
CA TYR A 53 13.64 3.50 7.81
C TYR A 53 14.28 3.01 6.52
N LYS A 54 15.57 3.34 6.30
CA LYS A 54 16.34 2.85 5.16
C LYS A 54 16.38 1.32 5.05
N GLU A 55 16.37 0.61 6.18
CA GLU A 55 16.38 -0.85 6.24
C GLU A 55 14.99 -1.46 5.96
N ILE A 56 13.92 -0.82 6.41
CA ILE A 56 12.56 -1.41 6.40
C ILE A 56 11.65 -0.92 5.28
N ARG A 57 11.92 0.24 4.67
CA ARG A 57 11.00 0.91 3.71
C ARG A 57 10.62 0.05 2.49
N ASP A 58 11.56 -0.77 2.03
CA ASP A 58 11.43 -1.59 0.83
C ASP A 58 10.89 -3.00 1.14
N LEU A 59 10.66 -3.33 2.43
CA LEU A 59 10.17 -4.63 2.88
C LEU A 59 8.64 -4.68 2.89
N ASN A 60 8.08 -5.89 2.85
CA ASN A 60 6.65 -6.10 3.08
C ASN A 60 6.28 -5.73 4.53
N LEU A 61 5.07 -5.18 4.73
CA LEU A 61 4.59 -4.76 6.05
C LEU A 61 4.69 -5.86 7.11
N HIS A 62 4.42 -7.12 6.74
CA HIS A 62 4.53 -8.24 7.68
C HIS A 62 5.94 -8.38 8.26
N VAL A 63 6.96 -8.31 7.40
CA VAL A 63 8.38 -8.38 7.77
C VAL A 63 8.76 -7.17 8.62
N VAL A 64 8.30 -5.97 8.22
CA VAL A 64 8.57 -4.74 8.99
C VAL A 64 8.08 -4.85 10.42
N VAL A 65 6.87 -5.37 10.64
CA VAL A 65 6.30 -5.52 11.99
C VAL A 65 7.17 -6.44 12.85
N GLN A 66 7.71 -7.53 12.27
CA GLN A 66 8.62 -8.42 12.97
C GLN A 66 9.94 -7.70 13.33
N VAL A 67 10.55 -7.01 12.36
CA VAL A 67 11.82 -6.28 12.54
C VAL A 67 11.69 -5.21 13.64
N VAL A 68 10.65 -4.37 13.61
CA VAL A 68 10.47 -3.32 14.62
C VAL A 68 10.18 -3.88 16.01
N ARG A 69 9.42 -4.98 16.10
CA ARG A 69 9.15 -5.67 17.37
C ARG A 69 10.42 -6.29 17.96
N GLN A 70 11.25 -6.92 17.12
CA GLN A 70 12.52 -7.51 17.54
C GLN A 70 13.48 -6.43 18.05
N LYS A 71 13.65 -5.31 17.32
CA LYS A 71 14.51 -4.19 17.76
C LYS A 71 14.00 -3.54 19.05
N ALA A 72 12.68 -3.35 19.18
CA ALA A 72 12.08 -2.83 20.42
C ALA A 72 12.34 -3.75 21.62
N THR A 73 12.20 -5.07 21.44
CA THR A 73 12.43 -6.07 22.50
C THR A 73 13.90 -6.15 22.90
N SER A 74 14.82 -6.10 21.92
CA SER A 74 16.27 -6.10 22.16
C SER A 74 16.71 -4.90 23.00
N ILE A 75 16.19 -3.69 22.73
CA ILE A 75 16.52 -2.51 23.54
C ILE A 75 16.01 -2.63 24.98
N GLN A 76 14.82 -3.23 25.17
CA GLN A 76 14.30 -3.47 26.52
C GLN A 76 15.16 -4.47 27.30
N GLN A 77 15.66 -5.50 26.63
CA GLN A 77 16.59 -6.47 27.23
C GLN A 77 17.93 -5.83 27.60
N ASP A 78 18.52 -5.05 26.69
CA ASP A 78 19.75 -4.30 26.95
C ASP A 78 19.59 -3.38 28.18
N TYR A 79 18.45 -2.69 28.28
CA TYR A 79 18.17 -1.81 29.40
C TYR A 79 18.08 -2.56 30.74
N ALA A 80 17.48 -3.75 30.73
CA ALA A 80 17.40 -4.60 31.91
C ALA A 80 18.79 -5.13 32.33
N GLU A 81 19.63 -5.51 31.37
CA GLU A 81 20.99 -6.02 31.60
C GLU A 81 21.94 -4.93 32.16
N VAL A 82 21.86 -3.71 31.62
CA VAL A 82 22.60 -2.54 32.11
C VAL A 82 22.21 -2.21 33.55
N LYS A 83 20.93 -2.37 33.91
CA LYS A 83 20.45 -2.15 35.28
C LYS A 83 20.85 -3.26 36.25
N SER A 84 20.92 -4.51 35.80
CA SER A 84 21.23 -5.66 36.66
C SER A 84 22.73 -5.86 36.87
N THR A 85 23.57 -5.37 35.97
CA THR A 85 25.01 -5.67 35.96
C THR A 85 25.83 -4.43 36.33
N ASN A 86 26.40 -4.41 37.54
CA ASN A 86 27.18 -3.28 38.08
C ASN A 86 28.61 -3.18 37.49
N THR A 87 28.99 -4.06 36.55
CA THR A 87 30.35 -4.21 35.99
C THR A 87 30.33 -4.26 34.47
N GLN A 88 29.86 -3.20 33.81
CA GLN A 88 29.92 -3.09 32.35
C GLN A 88 31.19 -2.36 31.89
N SER A 89 31.74 -2.80 30.76
CA SER A 89 32.91 -2.14 30.16
C SER A 89 32.52 -0.78 29.55
N VAL A 90 33.48 0.15 29.47
CA VAL A 90 33.26 1.46 28.83
C VAL A 90 32.83 1.31 27.35
N SER A 91 33.27 0.23 26.69
CA SER A 91 32.86 -0.08 25.31
C SER A 91 31.39 -0.49 25.23
N GLU A 92 30.93 -1.37 26.14
CA GLU A 92 29.53 -1.81 26.21
C GLU A 92 28.58 -0.65 26.51
N LEU A 93 28.96 0.24 27.43
CA LEU A 93 28.20 1.45 27.74
C LEU A 93 28.10 2.38 26.52
N LYS A 94 29.18 2.54 25.76
CA LYS A 94 29.17 3.38 24.55
C LYS A 94 28.24 2.82 23.48
N ASP A 95 28.20 1.51 23.30
CA ASP A 95 27.32 0.88 22.32
C ASP A 95 25.85 0.89 22.78
N PHE A 96 25.59 0.73 24.07
CA PHE A 96 24.26 0.90 24.65
C PHE A 96 23.71 2.32 24.44
N VAL A 97 24.51 3.36 24.71
CA VAL A 97 24.13 4.76 24.47
C VAL A 97 23.79 5.02 22.99
N LYS A 98 24.55 4.42 22.05
CA LYS A 98 24.20 4.50 20.62
C LYS A 98 22.83 3.88 20.32
N ARG A 99 22.50 2.73 20.94
CA ARG A 99 21.19 2.07 20.75
C ARG A 99 20.05 2.91 21.34
N LEU A 100 20.25 3.55 22.50
CA LEU A 100 19.25 4.47 23.07
C LEU A 100 18.93 5.66 22.15
N HIS A 101 19.91 6.19 21.41
CA HIS A 101 19.64 7.27 20.45
C HIS A 101 18.70 6.85 19.30
N SER A 102 18.62 5.56 18.97
CA SER A 102 17.67 5.05 17.96
C SER A 102 16.25 4.77 18.50
N LEU A 103 16.03 4.90 19.81
CA LEU A 103 14.72 4.64 20.43
C LEU A 103 13.57 5.48 19.81
N PRO A 104 13.75 6.79 19.52
CA PRO A 104 12.68 7.58 18.89
C PRO A 104 12.31 7.09 17.49
N GLU A 105 13.29 6.64 16.69
CA GLU A 105 13.08 6.09 15.35
C GLU A 105 12.29 4.78 15.42
N ILE A 106 12.67 3.89 16.34
CA ILE A 106 11.98 2.62 16.59
C ILE A 106 10.54 2.88 17.05
N ALA A 107 10.33 3.76 18.03
CA ALA A 107 9.00 4.08 18.54
C ALA A 107 8.09 4.63 17.43
N ARG A 108 8.61 5.54 16.60
CA ARG A 108 7.91 6.06 15.42
C ARG A 108 7.47 4.94 14.49
N HIS A 109 8.38 4.03 14.10
CA HIS A 109 8.07 2.99 13.15
C HIS A 109 7.20 1.86 13.72
N VAL A 110 7.25 1.61 15.03
CA VAL A 110 6.28 0.75 15.73
C VAL A 110 4.87 1.32 15.60
N ASN A 111 4.70 2.61 15.92
CA ASN A 111 3.43 3.31 15.86
C ASN A 111 2.85 3.35 14.44
N LEU A 112 3.67 3.73 13.45
CA LEU A 112 3.27 3.72 12.05
C LEU A 112 2.91 2.31 11.56
N ALA A 113 3.72 1.30 11.86
CA ALA A 113 3.45 -0.06 11.43
C ALA A 113 2.15 -0.60 12.03
N GLN A 114 1.87 -0.34 13.31
CA GLN A 114 0.60 -0.70 13.96
C GLN A 114 -0.59 -0.01 13.30
N HIS A 115 -0.47 1.27 12.97
CA HIS A 115 -1.52 2.00 12.27
C HIS A 115 -1.78 1.41 10.87
N LEU A 116 -0.74 1.14 10.10
CA LEU A 116 -0.87 0.48 8.80
C LEU A 116 -1.49 -0.91 8.92
N GLN A 117 -1.10 -1.71 9.91
CA GLN A 117 -1.70 -3.02 10.16
C GLN A 117 -3.21 -2.93 10.41
N SER A 118 -3.66 -1.92 11.18
CA SER A 118 -5.08 -1.74 11.45
C SER A 118 -5.91 -1.46 10.18
N PHE A 119 -5.31 -0.82 9.18
CA PHE A 119 -5.94 -0.58 7.89
C PHE A 119 -5.83 -1.79 6.96
N ALA A 120 -4.65 -2.41 6.89
CA ALA A 120 -4.40 -3.59 6.08
C ALA A 120 -5.29 -4.78 6.51
N ALA A 121 -5.76 -4.81 7.76
CA ALA A 121 -6.70 -5.80 8.28
C ALA A 121 -8.17 -5.54 7.89
N LYS A 122 -8.49 -4.42 7.22
CA LYS A 122 -9.87 -4.11 6.84
C LYS A 122 -10.34 -5.06 5.72
N PRO A 123 -11.55 -5.64 5.81
CA PRO A 123 -12.10 -6.50 4.76
C PRO A 123 -12.14 -5.84 3.37
N ALA A 124 -12.43 -4.54 3.32
CA ALA A 124 -12.44 -3.78 2.06
C ALA A 124 -11.06 -3.71 1.39
N PHE A 125 -9.98 -3.60 2.18
CA PHE A 125 -8.62 -3.60 1.65
C PHE A 125 -8.27 -4.99 1.09
N HIS A 126 -8.59 -6.05 1.84
CA HIS A 126 -8.38 -7.43 1.38
C HIS A 126 -9.15 -7.72 0.09
N ALA A 127 -10.44 -7.37 0.03
CA ALA A 127 -11.26 -7.57 -1.17
C ALA A 127 -10.69 -6.81 -2.38
N ARG A 128 -10.14 -5.60 -2.16
CA ARG A 128 -9.49 -4.83 -3.23
C ARG A 128 -8.22 -5.51 -3.74
N VAL A 129 -7.33 -5.95 -2.85
CA VAL A 129 -6.10 -6.66 -3.27
C VAL A 129 -6.44 -7.97 -3.97
N GLU A 130 -7.45 -8.69 -3.49
CA GLU A 130 -7.93 -9.93 -4.11
C GLU A 130 -8.45 -9.69 -5.53
N ILE A 131 -9.29 -8.68 -5.75
CA ILE A 131 -9.79 -8.40 -7.10
C ILE A 131 -8.66 -7.93 -8.03
N GLU A 132 -7.69 -7.15 -7.53
CA GLU A 132 -6.51 -6.75 -8.31
C GLU A 132 -5.73 -7.98 -8.79
N GLN A 133 -5.54 -8.99 -7.93
CA GLN A 133 -4.89 -10.25 -8.29
C GLN A 133 -5.69 -11.01 -9.36
N ILE A 134 -7.01 -11.15 -9.20
CA ILE A 134 -7.88 -11.81 -10.18
C ILE A 134 -7.81 -11.10 -11.55
N ILE A 135 -7.78 -9.77 -11.56
CA ILE A 135 -7.64 -8.97 -12.79
C ILE A 135 -6.27 -9.21 -13.46
N LEU A 136 -5.19 -9.23 -12.67
CA LEU A 136 -3.83 -9.46 -13.16
C LEU A 136 -3.66 -10.87 -13.71
N GLU A 137 -4.24 -11.87 -13.07
CA GLU A 137 -4.20 -13.26 -13.52
C GLU A 137 -5.09 -13.52 -14.74
N ALA A 138 -5.94 -12.55 -15.10
CA ALA A 138 -6.87 -12.62 -16.23
C ALA A 138 -7.77 -13.87 -16.18
N GLN A 139 -8.20 -14.28 -14.98
CA GLN A 139 -8.98 -15.50 -14.78
C GLN A 139 -10.44 -15.34 -15.20
N THR A 140 -11.15 -14.38 -14.58
CA THR A 140 -12.62 -14.28 -14.71
C THR A 140 -13.06 -12.86 -14.99
N TYR A 141 -13.39 -12.59 -16.26
CA TYR A 141 -13.88 -11.27 -16.71
C TYR A 141 -15.15 -10.86 -15.96
N GLU A 142 -16.11 -11.77 -15.79
CA GLU A 142 -17.41 -11.47 -15.17
C GLU A 142 -17.25 -11.04 -13.71
N THR A 143 -16.51 -11.80 -12.89
CA THR A 143 -16.24 -11.45 -11.49
C THR A 143 -15.58 -10.08 -11.34
N CYS A 144 -14.61 -9.75 -12.21
CA CYS A 144 -13.96 -8.44 -12.19
C CYS A 144 -14.95 -7.32 -12.55
N TYR A 145 -15.79 -7.56 -13.57
CA TYR A 145 -16.79 -6.61 -14.02
C TYR A 145 -17.86 -6.36 -12.95
N GLU A 146 -18.43 -7.42 -12.38
CA GLU A 146 -19.43 -7.36 -11.31
C GLU A 146 -18.89 -6.62 -10.08
N TYR A 147 -17.64 -6.90 -9.68
CA TYR A 147 -17.02 -6.18 -8.56
C TYR A 147 -16.87 -4.68 -8.83
N ILE A 148 -16.40 -4.30 -10.02
CA ILE A 148 -16.26 -2.88 -10.41
C ILE A 148 -17.63 -2.18 -10.42
N GLU A 149 -18.66 -2.86 -10.92
CA GLU A 149 -20.04 -2.36 -10.88
C GLU A 149 -20.53 -2.19 -9.43
N GLU A 150 -20.29 -3.16 -8.56
CA GLU A 150 -20.68 -3.13 -7.15
C GLU A 150 -20.05 -1.93 -6.41
N ILE A 151 -18.76 -1.67 -6.59
CA ILE A 151 -18.09 -0.54 -5.92
C ILE A 151 -18.54 0.83 -6.48
N ILE A 152 -18.99 0.89 -7.74
CA ILE A 152 -19.64 2.09 -8.30
C ILE A 152 -20.99 2.33 -7.60
N GLN A 153 -21.78 1.27 -7.41
CA GLN A 153 -23.08 1.36 -6.74
C GLN A 153 -22.94 1.72 -5.26
N LYS A 154 -21.88 1.24 -4.59
CA LYS A 154 -21.55 1.60 -3.20
C LYS A 154 -20.99 3.02 -3.05
N GLN A 155 -20.68 3.71 -4.15
CA GLN A 155 -20.03 5.02 -4.15
C GLN A 155 -18.70 5.02 -3.37
N GLU A 156 -17.89 3.98 -3.54
CA GLU A 156 -16.51 3.96 -3.05
C GLU A 156 -15.71 5.15 -3.64
N PRO A 157 -14.59 5.58 -3.05
CA PRO A 157 -13.80 6.69 -3.59
C PRO A 157 -13.51 6.50 -5.08
N ILE A 158 -13.79 7.54 -5.89
CA ILE A 158 -13.74 7.45 -7.35
C ILE A 158 -12.35 7.04 -7.86
N GLU A 159 -11.29 7.41 -7.15
CA GLU A 159 -9.91 7.02 -7.43
C GLU A 159 -9.75 5.50 -7.38
N THR A 160 -10.39 4.83 -6.41
CA THR A 160 -10.37 3.36 -6.28
C THR A 160 -11.08 2.71 -7.47
N VAL A 161 -12.27 3.22 -7.81
CA VAL A 161 -13.04 2.74 -8.97
C VAL A 161 -12.24 2.89 -10.26
N LEU A 162 -11.66 4.08 -10.49
CA LEU A 162 -10.93 4.37 -11.72
C LEU A 162 -9.63 3.57 -11.82
N ARG A 163 -8.89 3.36 -10.73
CA ARG A 163 -7.70 2.49 -10.72
C ARG A 163 -8.04 1.06 -11.15
N LEU A 164 -9.09 0.48 -10.57
CA LEU A 164 -9.54 -0.87 -10.92
C LEU A 164 -10.06 -0.93 -12.37
N LEU A 165 -10.82 0.07 -12.81
CA LEU A 165 -11.32 0.15 -14.18
C LEU A 165 -10.17 0.25 -15.21
N VAL A 166 -9.16 1.06 -14.93
CA VAL A 166 -7.96 1.18 -15.76
C VAL A 166 -7.20 -0.13 -15.77
N LEU A 167 -6.96 -0.73 -14.60
CA LEU A 167 -6.28 -2.03 -14.49
C LEU A 167 -7.00 -3.09 -15.33
N PHE A 168 -8.32 -3.18 -15.18
CA PHE A 168 -9.18 -4.13 -15.90
C PHE A 168 -9.15 -3.92 -17.42
N SER A 169 -9.24 -2.66 -17.86
CA SER A 169 -9.11 -2.31 -19.28
C SER A 169 -7.72 -2.67 -19.84
N LEU A 170 -6.64 -2.36 -19.11
CA LEU A 170 -5.28 -2.63 -19.55
C LEU A 170 -4.99 -4.13 -19.69
N THR A 171 -5.45 -4.97 -18.75
CA THR A 171 -5.22 -6.42 -18.80
C THR A 171 -6.09 -7.10 -19.86
N ASN A 172 -7.26 -6.54 -20.20
CA ASN A 172 -8.18 -7.11 -21.20
C ASN A 172 -8.05 -6.50 -22.61
N GLY A 173 -7.15 -5.54 -22.81
CA GLY A 173 -6.97 -4.87 -24.10
C GLY A 173 -8.12 -3.93 -24.44
N GLY A 174 -8.81 -3.42 -23.42
CA GLY A 174 -10.05 -2.67 -23.50
C GLY A 174 -11.27 -3.49 -23.06
N LEU A 175 -12.42 -2.83 -23.05
CA LEU A 175 -13.69 -3.40 -22.62
C LEU A 175 -14.64 -3.59 -23.82
N PRO A 176 -15.44 -4.67 -23.88
CA PRO A 176 -16.53 -4.81 -24.83
C PRO A 176 -17.40 -3.55 -24.86
N LYS A 177 -17.81 -3.11 -26.05
CA LYS A 177 -18.54 -1.83 -26.25
C LYS A 177 -19.72 -1.65 -25.28
N LYS A 178 -20.52 -2.69 -25.07
CA LYS A 178 -21.66 -2.69 -24.15
C LYS A 178 -21.23 -2.34 -22.73
N ASN A 179 -20.23 -3.05 -22.21
CA ASN A 179 -19.71 -2.88 -20.85
C ASN A 179 -19.00 -1.54 -20.68
N PHE A 180 -18.23 -1.11 -21.70
CA PHE A 180 -17.58 0.20 -21.73
C PHE A 180 -18.58 1.36 -21.63
N ASP A 181 -19.61 1.35 -22.49
CA ASP A 181 -20.63 2.41 -22.51
C ASP A 181 -21.52 2.37 -21.25
N TYR A 182 -21.68 1.18 -20.63
CA TYR A 182 -22.43 1.01 -19.39
C TYR A 182 -21.66 1.54 -18.17
N LEU A 183 -20.44 1.08 -17.90
CA LEU A 183 -19.68 1.49 -16.72
C LEU A 183 -19.42 3.00 -16.70
N ARG A 184 -19.18 3.62 -17.86
CA ARG A 184 -19.05 5.08 -17.96
C ARG A 184 -20.31 5.82 -17.56
N ARG A 185 -21.48 5.29 -17.93
CA ARG A 185 -22.78 5.87 -17.57
C ARG A 185 -23.01 5.75 -16.08
N GLU A 186 -22.74 4.58 -15.51
CA GLU A 186 -22.87 4.35 -14.07
C GLU A 186 -21.94 5.28 -13.28
N ILE A 187 -20.69 5.48 -13.72
CA ILE A 187 -19.79 6.45 -13.10
C ILE A 187 -20.37 7.88 -13.14
N LEU A 188 -20.90 8.33 -14.29
CA LEU A 188 -21.47 9.68 -14.39
C LEU A 188 -22.74 9.85 -13.56
N HIS A 189 -23.55 8.79 -13.44
CA HIS A 189 -24.76 8.80 -12.62
C HIS A 189 -24.46 8.78 -11.12
N SER A 190 -23.45 8.00 -10.70
CA SER A 190 -23.08 7.85 -9.29
C SER A 190 -22.23 9.00 -8.76
N TYR A 191 -21.31 9.54 -9.57
CA TYR A 191 -20.30 10.52 -9.13
C TYR A 191 -20.48 11.92 -9.72
N GLY A 192 -21.35 12.09 -10.73
CA GLY A 192 -21.64 13.38 -11.35
C GLY A 192 -21.05 13.55 -12.75
N PHE A 193 -21.70 14.41 -13.54
CA PHE A 193 -21.36 14.65 -14.95
C PHE A 193 -20.08 15.48 -15.13
N GLU A 194 -19.59 16.13 -14.07
CA GLU A 194 -18.29 16.81 -14.04
C GLU A 194 -17.12 15.88 -14.35
N HIS A 195 -17.27 14.56 -14.18
CA HIS A 195 -16.25 13.57 -14.51
C HIS A 195 -16.21 13.18 -16.01
N MET A 196 -17.07 13.75 -16.86
CA MET A 196 -17.05 13.46 -18.30
C MET A 196 -15.70 13.79 -18.97
N PRO A 197 -15.05 14.94 -18.73
CA PRO A 197 -13.73 15.23 -19.26
C PRO A 197 -12.65 14.26 -18.74
N LEU A 198 -12.76 13.81 -17.49
CA LEU A 198 -11.86 12.81 -16.91
C LEU A 198 -11.96 11.48 -17.67
N LEU A 199 -13.17 10.96 -17.87
CA LEU A 199 -13.40 9.73 -18.64
C LEU A 199 -12.92 9.87 -20.09
N TYR A 200 -13.13 11.03 -20.72
CA TYR A 200 -12.61 11.31 -22.05
C TYR A 200 -11.07 11.28 -22.09
N ASN A 201 -10.41 11.86 -21.09
CA ASN A 201 -8.95 11.86 -21.01
C ASN A 201 -8.39 10.44 -20.77
N LEU A 202 -9.05 9.63 -19.94
CA LEU A 202 -8.68 8.22 -19.74
C LEU A 202 -8.80 7.40 -21.04
N GLU A 203 -9.85 7.64 -21.82
CA GLU A 203 -10.05 7.02 -23.14
C GLU A 203 -8.97 7.47 -24.14
N LYS A 204 -8.73 8.79 -24.23
CA LYS A 204 -7.70 9.36 -25.10
C LYS A 204 -6.28 8.88 -24.75
N ALA A 205 -6.01 8.68 -23.47
CA ALA A 205 -4.74 8.11 -22.99
C ALA A 205 -4.64 6.59 -23.21
N GLY A 206 -5.70 5.93 -23.69
CA GLY A 206 -5.75 4.48 -23.90
C GLY A 206 -5.81 3.67 -22.60
N LEU A 207 -6.10 4.31 -21.47
CA LEU A 207 -6.18 3.67 -20.15
C LEU A 207 -7.51 2.94 -19.97
N VAL A 208 -8.63 3.59 -20.32
CA VAL A 208 -9.96 2.97 -20.36
C VAL A 208 -10.50 3.07 -21.78
N LYS A 209 -10.49 1.96 -22.53
CA LYS A 209 -10.85 2.00 -23.96
C LYS A 209 -11.80 0.88 -24.35
N ARG A 210 -12.43 1.03 -25.51
CA ARG A 210 -13.16 -0.05 -26.17
C ARG A 210 -12.18 -1.13 -26.63
N GLN A 211 -12.61 -2.38 -26.54
CA GLN A 211 -11.83 -3.52 -27.00
C GLN A 211 -11.87 -3.58 -28.54
N GLU A 212 -10.70 -3.40 -29.15
CA GLU A 212 -10.52 -3.47 -30.62
C GLU A 212 -9.83 -4.77 -31.05
N SER A 213 -9.03 -5.36 -30.16
CA SER A 213 -8.27 -6.58 -30.41
C SER A 213 -8.18 -7.42 -29.14
N ARG A 214 -7.73 -8.68 -29.29
CA ARG A 214 -7.37 -9.51 -28.14
C ARG A 214 -6.20 -8.88 -27.38
N THR A 215 -6.18 -9.10 -26.06
CA THR A 215 -5.09 -8.68 -25.20
C THR A 215 -3.86 -9.58 -25.36
N ASN A 216 -2.68 -8.96 -25.29
CA ASN A 216 -1.39 -9.67 -25.22
C ASN A 216 -0.94 -9.90 -23.77
N TRP A 217 -1.71 -9.43 -22.79
CA TRP A 217 -1.35 -9.48 -21.37
C TRP A 217 -1.00 -10.90 -20.87
N PRO A 218 -1.77 -11.97 -21.17
CA PRO A 218 -1.42 -13.32 -20.71
C PRO A 218 -0.07 -13.81 -21.29
N VAL A 219 0.26 -13.39 -22.52
CA VAL A 219 1.54 -13.75 -23.17
C VAL A 219 2.69 -13.03 -22.47
N ILE A 220 2.56 -11.72 -22.24
CA ILE A 220 3.57 -10.89 -21.58
C ILE A 220 3.78 -11.35 -20.13
N SER A 221 2.68 -11.55 -19.40
CA SER A 221 2.69 -11.98 -17.99
C SER A 221 3.44 -13.30 -17.82
N ARG A 222 3.18 -14.28 -18.69
CA ARG A 222 3.91 -15.55 -18.67
C ARG A 222 5.37 -15.43 -19.09
N ALA A 223 5.64 -14.69 -20.17
CA ALA A 223 7.00 -14.54 -20.70
C ALA A 223 7.95 -13.82 -19.73
N LEU A 224 7.42 -12.87 -18.96
CA LEU A 224 8.20 -12.08 -18.00
C LEU A 224 8.01 -12.52 -16.54
N GLN A 225 7.25 -13.61 -16.30
CA GLN A 225 6.95 -14.13 -14.95
C GLN A 225 6.41 -13.03 -14.01
N LEU A 226 5.44 -12.24 -14.50
CA LEU A 226 4.90 -11.11 -13.73
C LEU A 226 4.03 -11.54 -12.55
N ILE A 227 3.58 -12.79 -12.55
CA ILE A 227 2.75 -13.39 -11.50
C ILE A 227 3.48 -14.62 -11.00
N VAL A 228 3.78 -14.63 -9.71
CA VAL A 228 4.55 -15.68 -9.05
C VAL A 228 3.76 -16.18 -7.86
N ASP A 229 3.34 -17.45 -7.88
CA ASP A 229 2.72 -18.10 -6.74
C ASP A 229 3.75 -18.25 -5.62
N ILE A 230 3.64 -17.44 -4.58
CA ILE A 230 4.48 -17.56 -3.39
C ILE A 230 3.90 -18.71 -2.55
N LYS A 231 4.44 -19.92 -2.74
CA LYS A 231 4.05 -21.12 -1.97
C LYS A 231 4.56 -21.12 -0.53
N ASP A 232 5.48 -20.21 -0.16
CA ASP A 232 6.07 -20.08 1.18
C ASP A 232 6.30 -18.59 1.51
N PRO A 233 5.45 -17.96 2.35
CA PRO A 233 5.61 -16.56 2.74
C PRO A 233 6.79 -16.30 3.69
N GLU A 234 7.43 -17.33 4.26
CA GLU A 234 8.58 -17.20 5.18
C GLU A 234 9.95 -17.07 4.47
N LYS A 235 9.99 -17.12 3.13
CA LYS A 235 11.25 -17.07 2.36
C LYS A 235 11.69 -15.68 1.90
N TYR A 236 10.96 -14.62 2.24
CA TYR A 236 11.27 -13.24 1.85
C TYR A 236 11.08 -12.26 3.01
#